data_AF-A0A9Q1R4Q8-F1
#
_entry.id   AF-A0A9Q1R4Q8-F1
#
_cell.length_a   1.000
_cell.length_b   1.000
_cell.length_c   1.000
_cell.angle_alpha   90.00
_cell.angle_beta   90.00
_cell.angle_gamma   90.00
#
_symmetry.space_group_name_H-M   'P 1'
#
loop_
_entity.id
_entity.type
_entity.pdbx_description
1 polymer ?
#
loop_
_entity_poly.entity_id
_entity_poly.type
_entity_poly.pdbx_seq_one_letter_code
_entity_poly.pdbx_strand_id
1 'polypeptide(L)' 'MICKPGQLDDGLEISFTDKRRFAKVRSLENPVSVPPISELGPDALLEPMTVDEFYKALNKKKIGCG' A
#
# COMPACT_ATOMS: atom_id res chain seq x y z
N MET A 1 7.75 -16.63 5.48
CA MET A 1 8.14 -17.16 4.16
C MET A 1 9.25 -16.22 3.72
N ILE A 2 10.49 -16.70 3.64
CA ILE A 2 11.60 -15.88 3.15
C ILE A 2 11.56 -16.07 1.64
N CYS A 3 11.26 -15.01 0.89
CA CYS A 3 11.43 -15.04 -0.56
C CYS A 3 12.94 -15.13 -0.83
N LYS A 4 13.37 -16.05 -1.71
CA LYS A 4 14.78 -16.14 -2.09
C LYS A 4 15.28 -14.77 -2.60
N PRO A 5 16.54 -14.40 -2.35
CA PRO A 5 17.12 -13.21 -2.95
C PRO A 5 17.07 -13.34 -4.47
N GLY A 6 16.43 -12.37 -5.13
CA GLY A 6 16.52 -12.17 -6.56
C GLY A 6 17.78 -11.37 -6.87
N GLN A 7 18.46 -11.71 -7.96
CA GLN A 7 19.66 -11.02 -8.39
C GLN A 7 19.34 -10.18 -9.64
N LEU A 8 19.81 -8.94 -9.67
CA LEU A 8 19.75 -8.07 -10.83
C LEU A 8 20.97 -8.32 -11.73
N ASP A 9 20.90 -7.85 -12.97
CA ASP A 9 21.93 -8.08 -13.99
C ASP A 9 23.30 -7.48 -13.62
N ASP A 10 23.34 -6.52 -12.69
CA ASP A 10 24.54 -5.91 -12.11
C ASP A 10 25.12 -6.71 -10.93
N GLY A 11 24.50 -7.84 -10.58
CA GLY A 11 24.88 -8.68 -9.45
C GLY A 11 24.26 -8.24 -8.11
N LEU A 12 23.44 -7.20 -8.08
CA LEU A 12 22.79 -6.71 -6.86
C LEU A 12 21.68 -7.66 -6.41
N GLU A 13 21.66 -7.99 -5.11
CA GLU A 13 20.62 -8.86 -4.54
C GLU A 13 19.48 -8.07 -3.89
N ILE A 14 18.25 -8.49 -4.14
CA ILE A 14 17.03 -7.97 -3.51
C ILE A 14 16.27 -9.12 -2.85
N SER A 15 15.92 -8.97 -1.58
CA SER A 15 15.06 -9.93 -0.87
C SER A 15 13.96 -9.23 -0.09
N PHE A 16 12.79 -9.87 -0.05
CA PHE A 16 11.66 -9.46 0.79
C PHE A 16 11.49 -10.46 1.93
N THR A 17 11.57 -9.99 3.17
CA THR A 17 11.42 -10.82 4.37
C THR A 17 10.22 -10.40 5.19
N ASP A 18 9.35 -11.36 5.50
CA ASP A 18 8.28 -11.18 6.47
C ASP A 18 8.29 -12.31 7.50
N LYS A 19 8.71 -11.96 8.72
CA LYS A 19 8.81 -12.90 9.85
C LYS A 19 7.44 -13.39 10.32
N ARG A 20 6.41 -12.54 10.26
CA ARG A 20 5.08 -12.84 10.81
C ARG A 20 4.20 -13.60 9.81
N ARG A 21 4.59 -13.65 8.53
CA ARG A 21 3.88 -14.33 7.43
C ARG A 21 2.48 -13.76 7.16
N PHE A 22 2.33 -12.44 7.34
CA PHE A 22 1.09 -11.72 7.07
C PHE A 22 1.16 -10.87 5.78
N ALA A 23 2.37 -10.63 5.26
CA ALA A 23 2.55 -9.96 3.98
C ALA A 23 2.06 -10.83 2.82
N LYS A 24 1.61 -10.18 1.76
CA LYS A 24 1.19 -10.81 0.51
C LYS A 24 2.05 -10.26 -0.63
N VAL A 25 2.72 -11.14 -1.36
CA VAL A 25 3.47 -10.82 -2.58
C VAL A 25 2.66 -11.34 -3.77
N ARG A 26 2.43 -10.51 -4.79
CA ARG A 26 1.64 -10.85 -5.97
C ARG A 26 2.38 -10.39 -7.24
N SER A 27 2.26 -11.17 -8.30
CA SER A 27 2.71 -10.79 -9.65
C SER A 27 1.47 -10.51 -10.48
N LEU A 28 1.28 -9.26 -10.90
CA LEU A 28 0.09 -8.77 -11.62
C LEU A 28 0.56 -7.87 -12.77
N GLU A 29 -0.14 -7.90 -13.90
CA GLU A 29 0.23 -7.07 -15.08
C GLU A 29 0.08 -5.58 -14.80
N ASN A 30 -1.04 -5.18 -14.18
CA ASN A 30 -1.27 -3.82 -13.72
C ASN A 30 -1.75 -3.84 -12.26
N PRO A 31 -0.84 -3.61 -11.28
CA PRO A 31 -1.18 -3.73 -9.87
C PRO A 31 -2.15 -2.64 -9.38
N VAL A 32 -2.22 -1.48 -10.04
CA VAL A 32 -3.05 -0.33 -9.60
C VAL A 32 -4.53 -0.54 -9.91
N SER A 33 -4.85 -1.23 -11.01
CA SER A 33 -6.23 -1.46 -11.45
C SER A 33 -6.91 -2.64 -10.76
N VAL A 34 -6.21 -3.35 -9.87
CA VAL A 34 -6.73 -4.55 -9.21
C VAL A 34 -6.72 -4.40 -7.68
N PRO A 35 -7.67 -5.02 -6.96
CA PRO A 35 -7.67 -5.00 -5.50
C PRO A 35 -6.39 -5.67 -4.93
N PRO A 36 -5.79 -5.12 -3.86
CA PRO A 36 -6.34 -4.09 -2.98
C PRO A 36 -6.04 -2.64 -3.39
N ILE A 37 -5.13 -2.41 -4.35
CA ILE A 37 -4.63 -1.06 -4.63
C ILE A 37 -5.72 -0.17 -5.22
N SER A 38 -6.55 -0.72 -6.10
CA SER A 38 -7.67 0.00 -6.71
C SER A 38 -8.75 0.48 -5.73
N GLU A 39 -8.80 -0.10 -4.52
CA GLU A 39 -9.79 0.22 -3.48
C GLU A 39 -9.22 1.13 -2.38
N LEU A 40 -7.93 1.50 -2.49
CA LEU A 40 -7.31 2.42 -1.54
C LEU A 40 -7.92 3.82 -1.69
N GLY A 41 -7.99 4.52 -0.55
CA GLY A 41 -8.22 5.97 -0.55
C GLY A 41 -6.99 6.73 -1.07
N PRO A 42 -7.08 8.06 -1.16
CA PRO A 42 -5.96 8.90 -1.61
C PRO A 42 -4.75 8.73 -0.70
N ASP A 43 -3.56 8.77 -1.32
CA ASP A 43 -2.30 8.62 -0.59
C ASP A 43 -2.05 9.81 0.34
N ALA A 44 -1.63 9.54 1.57
CA ALA A 44 -1.50 10.57 2.61
C ALA A 44 -0.39 11.59 2.32
N LEU A 45 0.62 11.22 1.53
CA LEU A 45 1.77 12.08 1.22
C LEU A 45 1.68 12.65 -0.20
N LEU A 46 1.31 11.83 -1.17
CA LEU A 46 1.30 12.19 -2.59
C LEU A 46 0.02 12.93 -2.99
N GLU A 47 -1.11 12.61 -2.36
CA GLU A 47 -2.43 13.18 -2.68
C GLU A 47 -3.13 13.70 -1.41
N PRO A 48 -2.52 14.66 -0.69
CA PRO A 48 -3.10 15.18 0.53
C PRO A 48 -4.41 15.89 0.25
N MET A 49 -5.47 15.49 0.97
CA MET A 49 -6.74 16.22 0.96
C MET A 49 -6.54 17.60 1.58
N THR A 50 -7.27 18.59 1.05
CA THR A 50 -7.33 19.90 1.70
C THR A 50 -8.04 19.81 3.05
N VAL A 51 -7.78 20.78 3.92
CA VAL A 51 -8.36 20.84 5.26
C VAL A 51 -9.89 20.77 5.21
N ASP A 52 -10.52 21.50 4.28
CA ASP A 52 -11.98 21.53 4.13
C ASP A 52 -12.56 20.21 3.64
N GLU A 53 -11.91 19.55 2.68
CA GLU A 53 -12.33 18.23 2.19
C GLU A 53 -12.22 17.18 3.29
N PHE A 54 -11.14 17.24 4.07
CA PHE A 54 -10.91 16.35 5.20
C PHE A 54 -11.99 16.52 6.28
N TYR A 55 -12.31 17.76 6.67
CA TYR A 55 -13.39 18.02 7.63
C TYR A 55 -14.75 17.52 7.14
N LYS A 56 -15.08 17.73 5.86
CA LYS A 56 -16.31 17.21 5.26
C LYS A 56 -16.37 15.67 5.27
N ALA A 57 -15.24 15.02 4.95
CA ALA A 57 -15.14 13.56 4.94
C ALA A 57 -15.30 12.97 6.35
N LEU A 58 -14.73 13.61 7.37
CA LEU A 58 -14.84 13.18 8.77
C LEU A 58 -16.23 13.39 9.35
N ASN A 59 -16.88 14.52 9.05
CA ASN A 59 -18.23 14.82 9.57
C ASN A 59 -19.27 13.74 9.17
N LYS A 60 -19.06 13.08 8.03
CA LYS A 60 -19.92 11.97 7.58
C LYS A 60 -19.65 10.63 8.31
N LYS A 61 -18.48 10.47 8.93
CA LYS A 61 -18.04 9.20 9.53
C LYS A 61 -18.42 9.12 11.00
N LYS A 62 -19.29 8.16 11.35
CA LYS A 62 -19.72 7.87 12.74
C LYS A 62 -18.81 6.85 13.43
N ILE A 63 -17.50 7.00 13.27
CA ILE A 63 -16.48 6.16 13.90
C ILE A 63 -15.57 7.04 14.75
N GLY A 64 -15.09 6.50 15.88
CA GLY A 64 -14.22 7.24 16.78
C GLY A 64 -12.95 7.71 16.07
N CYS A 65 -12.75 9.02 16.05
CA CYS A 65 -11.46 9.66 15.82
C CYS A 65 -11.08 10.30 17.17
N GLY A 66 -10.67 9.47 18.12
CA GLY A 66 -10.23 9.93 19.44
C GLY A 66 -8.93 10.71 19.36
#